data_AF-A0A136Q7N8-F1
#
_entry.id   AF-A0A136Q7N8-F1
#
_cell.length_a   1.000
_cell.length_b   1.000
_cell.length_c   1.000
_cell.angle_alpha   90.00
_cell.angle_beta   90.00
_cell.angle_gamma   90.00
#
_symmetry.space_group_name_H-M   'P 1'
#
loop_
_entity.id
_entity.type
_entity.pdbx_description
1 polymer ?
#
loop_
_entity_poly.entity_id
_entity_poly.type
_entity_poly.pdbx_seq_one_letter_code
_entity_poly.pdbx_strand_id
1 'polypeptide(L)' 'MEYFTVEETNLICIYDIRTRAGLLRDLYAATEDVYDPELLEVFKAVIHKLEGLTDGEYLELAPGLVPADDLEVDA' A
#
# COMPACT_ATOMS: atom_id res chain seq x y z
N MET A 1 -4.84 -2.88 -15.12
CA MET A 1 -5.52 -3.10 -13.83
C MET A 1 -4.54 -2.70 -12.77
N GLU A 2 -4.90 -1.75 -11.93
CA GLU A 2 -4.09 -1.41 -10.76
C GLU A 2 -4.15 -2.58 -9.77
N TYR A 3 -3.01 -2.94 -9.18
CA TYR A 3 -2.90 -4.04 -8.22
C TYR A 3 -3.55 -3.67 -6.87
N PHE A 4 -3.54 -2.38 -6.56
CA PHE A 4 -4.18 -1.78 -5.39
C PHE A 4 -5.38 -0.93 -5.82
N THR A 5 -6.38 -0.80 -4.96
CA THR A 5 -7.46 0.17 -5.12
C THR A 5 -6.94 1.58 -4.79
N VAL A 6 -7.72 2.61 -5.13
CA VAL A 6 -7.42 4.00 -4.75
C VAL A 6 -7.21 4.15 -3.24
N GLU A 7 -8.07 3.52 -2.44
CA GLU A 7 -8.00 3.57 -0.98
C GLU A 7 -6.73 2.88 -0.45
N GLU A 8 -6.40 1.70 -1.00
CA GLU A 8 -5.20 0.95 -0.65
C GLU A 8 -3.93 1.70 -1.06
N THR A 9 -3.88 2.29 -2.25
CA THR A 9 -2.75 3.10 -2.72
C THR A 9 -2.57 4.32 -1.83
N ASN A 10 -3.65 5.04 -1.53
CA ASN A 10 -3.60 6.18 -0.63
C ASN A 10 -3.09 5.79 0.76
N LEU A 11 -3.52 4.63 1.29
CA LEU A 11 -3.00 4.10 2.55
C LEU A 11 -1.50 3.81 2.47
N ILE A 12 -1.05 3.10 1.43
CA ILE A 12 0.36 2.71 1.24
C ILE A 12 1.26 3.95 1.16
N CYS A 13 0.85 4.99 0.43
CA CYS A 13 1.63 6.20 0.22
C CYS A 13 1.85 7.05 1.50
N ILE A 14 1.17 6.74 2.61
CA ILE A 14 1.42 7.36 3.93
C ILE A 14 2.73 6.82 4.54
N TYR A 15 3.18 5.63 4.13
CA TYR A 15 4.32 4.92 4.72
C TYR A 15 5.56 4.93 3.82
N ASP A 16 6.66 4.37 4.34
CA ASP A 16 7.89 4.21 3.56
C ASP A 16 7.77 3.08 2.53
N ILE A 17 7.61 3.48 1.27
CA ILE A 17 7.45 2.56 0.13
C ILE A 17 8.78 2.13 -0.52
N ARG A 18 9.95 2.45 0.08
CA ARG A 18 11.25 2.14 -0.55
C ARG A 18 11.50 0.63 -0.72
N THR A 19 10.93 -0.20 0.15
CA THR A 19 11.07 -1.66 0.09
C THR A 19 9.80 -2.35 0.56
N ARG A 20 9.46 -3.49 -0.05
CA ARG A 20 8.32 -4.33 0.34
C ARG A 20 8.35 -4.70 1.83
N ALA A 21 9.52 -5.14 2.30
CA ALA A 21 9.71 -5.56 3.70
C ALA A 21 9.60 -4.39 4.69
N GLY A 22 10.11 -3.21 4.32
CA GLY A 22 9.95 -1.99 5.12
C GLY A 22 8.49 -1.58 5.24
N LEU A 23 7.78 -1.55 4.11
CA LEU A 23 6.35 -1.23 4.07
C LEU A 23 5.53 -2.21 4.90
N LEU A 24 5.75 -3.53 4.74
CA LEU A 24 5.06 -4.56 5.54
C LEU A 24 5.28 -4.36 7.04
N ARG A 25 6.52 -4.10 7.47
CA ARG A 25 6.83 -3.85 8.88
C ARG A 25 6.04 -2.66 9.41
N ASP A 26 6.02 -1.55 8.67
CA ASP A 26 5.37 -0.32 9.12
C ASP A 26 3.84 -0.50 9.16
N LEU A 27 3.25 -1.19 8.18
CA LEU A 27 1.83 -1.54 8.18
C LEU A 27 1.44 -2.46 9.34
N TYR A 28 2.24 -3.50 9.61
CA TYR A 28 1.99 -4.38 10.75
C TYR A 28 2.01 -3.61 12.08
N ALA A 29 3.01 -2.75 12.29
CA ALA A 29 3.07 -1.93 13.49
C ALA A 29 1.85 -1.00 13.62
N ALA A 30 1.42 -0.38 12.52
CA ALA A 30 0.27 0.51 12.52
C ALA A 30 -1.05 -0.20 12.86
N THR A 31 -1.23 -1.47 12.47
CA THR A 31 -2.48 -2.20 12.77
C THR A 31 -2.79 -2.33 14.26
N GLU A 32 -1.81 -2.21 15.16
CA GLU A 32 -2.01 -2.28 16.61
C GLU A 32 -2.86 -1.11 17.16
N ASP A 33 -2.84 0.03 16.48
CA ASP A 33 -3.54 1.26 16.86
C ASP A 33 -4.78 1.54 15.99
N VAL A 34 -5.15 0.63 15.08
CA VAL A 34 -6.34 0.78 14.22
C VAL A 34 -7.56 0.15 14.89
N TYR A 35 -8.43 1.00 15.44
CA TYR A 35 -9.68 0.59 16.09
C TYR A 35 -10.88 0.56 15.16
N ASP A 36 -10.80 1.23 14.01
CA ASP A 36 -11.85 1.20 12.99
C ASP A 36 -11.80 -0.13 12.23
N PRO A 37 -12.85 -0.96 12.28
CA PRO A 37 -12.85 -2.26 11.65
C PRO A 37 -12.79 -2.18 10.13
N GLU A 38 -13.40 -1.17 9.50
CA GLU A 38 -13.36 -1.01 8.05
C GLU A 38 -11.94 -0.64 7.59
N LEU A 39 -11.31 0.30 8.28
CA LEU A 39 -9.91 0.67 8.02
C LEU A 39 -8.97 -0.52 8.26
N LEU A 40 -9.19 -1.31 9.31
CA LEU A 40 -8.37 -2.49 9.60
C LEU A 40 -8.44 -3.53 8.47
N GLU A 41 -9.61 -3.71 7.83
CA GLU A 41 -9.73 -4.59 6.66
C GLU A 41 -8.94 -4.09 5.46
N VAL A 42 -8.85 -2.76 5.24
CA VAL A 42 -7.97 -2.19 4.21
C VAL A 42 -6.51 -2.52 4.50
N PHE A 43 -6.05 -2.33 5.74
CA PHE A 43 -4.68 -2.71 6.13
C PHE A 43 -4.40 -4.19 5.87
N LYS A 44 -5.30 -5.09 6.29
CA LYS A 44 -5.15 -6.53 6.07
C LYS A 44 -5.11 -6.88 4.59
N ALA A 45 -5.96 -6.26 3.77
CA ALA A 45 -5.97 -6.48 2.33
C ALA A 45 -4.64 -6.06 1.68
N VAL A 46 -4.11 -4.89 2.05
CA VAL A 46 -2.80 -4.41 1.58
C VAL A 46 -1.68 -5.35 2.02
N ILE A 47 -1.63 -5.72 3.29
CA ILE A 47 -0.62 -6.64 3.84
C ILE A 47 -0.66 -7.97 3.07
N HIS A 48 -1.84 -8.57 2.91
CA HIS A 48 -1.98 -9.84 2.20
C HIS A 48 -1.49 -9.77 0.76
N LYS A 49 -1.82 -8.69 0.05
CA LYS A 49 -1.33 -8.43 -1.31
C LYS A 49 0.18 -8.28 -1.36
N LEU A 50 0.77 -7.51 -0.45
CA LEU A 50 2.22 -7.31 -0.36
C LEU A 50 2.96 -8.61 -0.02
N GLU A 51 2.41 -9.46 0.84
CA GLU A 51 2.97 -10.80 1.12
C GLU A 51 2.95 -11.73 -0.09
N GLY A 52 1.99 -11.53 -0.99
CA GLY A 52 1.88 -12.25 -2.25
C GLY A 52 2.89 -11.80 -3.32
N LEU A 53 3.54 -10.65 -3.15
CA LEU A 53 4.55 -10.13 -4.07
C LEU A 53 5.94 -10.60 -3.70
N THR A 54 6.77 -10.92 -4.70
CA THR A 54 8.23 -10.98 -4.56
C THR A 54 8.83 -9.56 -4.48
N ASP A 55 10.09 -9.44 -4.04
CA ASP A 55 10.73 -8.11 -3.94
C ASP A 55 10.98 -7.53 -5.33
N GLY A 56 11.18 -8.39 -6.34
CA GLY A 56 11.30 -7.98 -7.74
C GLY A 56 9.99 -7.42 -8.29
N GLU A 57 8.87 -8.12 -8.10
CA GLU A 57 7.55 -7.64 -8.53
C GLU A 57 7.17 -6.34 -7.81
N TYR A 58 7.50 -6.22 -6.52
CA TYR A 58 7.30 -4.98 -5.79
C TYR A 58 8.14 -3.83 -6.37
N LEU A 59 9.40 -4.08 -6.74
CA LEU A 59 10.28 -3.05 -7.30
C LEU A 59 9.78 -2.53 -8.66
N GLU A 60 9.13 -3.37 -9.45
CA GLU A 60 8.48 -2.98 -10.70
C GLU A 60 7.20 -2.17 -10.46
N LEU A 61 6.46 -2.49 -9.39
CA LEU A 61 5.19 -1.86 -9.03
C LEU A 61 5.36 -0.52 -8.31
N ALA A 62 6.30 -0.44 -7.35
CA ALA A 62 6.44 0.67 -6.41
C ALA A 62 6.59 2.06 -7.06
N PRO A 63 7.27 2.23 -8.21
CA PRO A 63 7.32 3.52 -8.90
C PRO A 63 5.96 4.07 -9.35
N GLY A 64 4.94 3.22 -9.47
CA GLY A 64 3.56 3.59 -9.80
C GLY A 64 2.66 3.84 -8.60
N LEU A 65 3.16 3.73 -7.37
CA LEU A 65 2.40 4.06 -6.15
C LEU A 65 2.41 5.57 -5.94
N VAL A 66 1.38 6.23 -6.44
CA VAL A 66 1.17 7.68 -6.32
C VAL A 66 -0.21 7.91 -5.70
N PRO A 67 -0.36 8.84 -4.73
CA PRO A 67 -1.67 9.19 -4.21
C PRO A 67 -2.63 9.61 -5.33
N ALA A 68 -3.92 9.29 -5.20
CA ALA A 68 -4.89 9.59 -6.24
C ALA A 68 -5.01 11.09 -6.58
N ASP A 69 -4.74 11.96 -5.60
CA ASP A 69 -4.76 13.41 -5.79
C ASP A 69 -3.56 13.93 -6.60
N ASP A 70 -2.48 13.13 -6.69
CA ASP A 70 -1.24 13.45 -7.41
C ASP A 70 -1.18 12.79 -8.79
N LEU A 71 -2.22 12.06 -9.20
CA LEU A 71 -2.34 11.53 -10.55
C LEU A 71 -2.59 12.72 -11.50
N GLU A 72 -1.57 13.13 -12.24
CA GLU A 72 -1.73 14.05 -13.37
C GLU A 72 -2.64 13.37 -14.40
N VAL A 73 -3.91 13.79 -14.43
CA VAL A 73 -4.82 13.47 -15.54
C VAL A 73 -4.32 14.27 -16.74
N ASP A 74 -3.58 13.60 -17.63
CA ASP A 74 -3.34 14.11 -18.98
C ASP A 74 -4.72 14.45 -19.59
N ALA A 75 -4.98 15.75 -19.76
CA ALA A 75 -6.23 16.32 -20.27
C ALA A 75 -6.32 16.26 -21.80
#